data_AF-A0A369AXG3-F1
#
_entry.id   AF-A0A369AXG3-F1
#
_cell.length_a   1.000
_cell.length_b   1.000
_cell.length_c   1.000
_cell.angle_alpha   90.00
_cell.angle_beta   90.00
_cell.angle_gamma   90.00
#
_symmetry.space_group_name_H-M   'P 1'
#
loop_
_entity.id
_entity.type
_entity.pdbx_description
1 polymer ?
#
loop_
_entity_poly.entity_id
_entity_poly.type
_entity_poly.pdbx_seq_one_letter_code
_entity_poly.pdbx_strand_id
1 'polypeptide(L)'
;MRLYKEYLATRQLREGFMTWILIRKMKFRHQCVVILLLLVVWLIAAPYLVFWVNFFKGALLLSLLILSFHIGKKILLSLRRYRHDRYKS
;
A
#
# COMPACT_ATOMS: atom_id res chain seq x y z
N MET A 1 -17.46 47.06 4.14
CA MET A 1 -16.25 47.72 4.72
C MET A 1 -15.70 47.08 6.01
N ARG A 2 -16.49 46.41 6.87
CA ARG A 2 -15.98 45.79 8.11
C ARG A 2 -15.02 44.61 7.91
N LEU A 3 -15.30 43.71 6.96
CA LEU A 3 -14.49 42.50 6.70
C LEU A 3 -13.05 42.79 6.26
N TYR A 4 -12.85 43.88 5.50
CA TYR A 4 -11.53 44.28 5.04
C TYR A 4 -10.65 44.83 6.17
N LYS A 5 -11.24 45.51 7.16
CA LYS A 5 -10.52 45.99 8.35
C LYS A 5 -10.11 44.83 9.26
N GLU A 6 -10.97 43.84 9.46
CA GLU A 6 -10.63 42.62 10.20
C GLU A 6 -9.53 41.81 9.51
N TYR A 7 -9.58 41.72 8.18
CA TYR A 7 -8.50 41.10 7.40
C TYR A 7 -7.17 41.81 7.66
N LEU A 8 -7.12 43.14 7.55
CA LEU A 8 -5.88 43.89 7.77
C LEU A 8 -5.32 43.71 9.19
N ALA A 9 -6.19 43.54 10.19
CA ALA A 9 -5.82 43.39 11.60
C ALA A 9 -5.35 41.97 11.98
N THR A 10 -5.75 40.93 11.25
CA THR A 10 -5.41 39.51 11.56
C THR A 10 -4.52 38.85 10.51
N ARG A 11 -4.16 39.59 9.45
CA ARG A 11 -3.29 39.11 8.38
C ARG A 11 -1.87 38.85 8.89
N GLN A 12 -1.49 37.59 9.00
CA GLN A 12 -0.08 37.21 9.00
C GLN A 12 0.49 37.46 7.60
N LEU A 13 1.70 38.02 7.53
CA LEU A 13 2.32 38.76 6.40
C LEU A 13 2.24 38.13 4.99
N ARG A 14 1.84 36.86 4.85
CA ARG A 14 1.96 36.08 3.61
C ARG A 14 0.66 35.50 3.05
N GLU A 15 -0.46 35.65 3.75
CA GLU A 15 -1.73 35.08 3.31
C GLU A 15 -2.53 36.10 2.48
N GLY A 16 -2.96 35.68 1.27
CA GLY A 16 -3.83 36.48 0.42
C GLY A 16 -5.26 36.57 0.97
N PHE A 17 -6.00 37.61 0.60
CA PHE A 17 -7.35 37.89 1.11
C PHE A 17 -8.31 36.71 0.91
N MET A 18 -8.20 36.03 -0.23
CA MET A 18 -8.96 34.81 -0.52
C MET A 18 -8.59 33.68 0.44
N THR A 19 -7.30 33.43 0.66
CA THR A 19 -6.81 32.37 1.55
C THR A 19 -7.25 32.62 2.99
N TRP A 20 -7.16 33.87 3.46
CA TRP A 20 -7.60 34.26 4.80
C TRP A 20 -9.11 34.10 4.98
N ILE A 21 -9.93 34.50 3.99
CA ILE A 21 -11.38 34.26 4.04
C ILE A 21 -11.68 32.76 4.03
N LEU A 22 -10.95 31.98 3.24
CA LEU A 22 -11.13 30.54 3.15
C LEU A 22 -10.80 29.85 4.48
N ILE A 23 -9.70 30.24 5.13
CA ILE A 23 -9.28 29.75 6.45
C ILE A 23 -10.29 30.20 7.52
N ARG A 24 -10.73 31.46 7.48
CA ARG A 24 -11.74 32.01 8.41
C ARG A 24 -13.11 31.32 8.27
N LYS A 25 -13.49 30.91 7.06
CA LYS A 25 -14.72 30.14 6.79
C LYS A 25 -14.55 28.63 6.99
N MET A 26 -13.33 28.11 6.90
CA MET A 26 -13.01 26.72 7.23
C MET A 26 -13.18 26.54 8.74
N LYS A 27 -14.38 26.13 9.12
CA LYS A 27 -14.67 25.71 10.50
C LYS A 27 -13.81 24.47 10.81
N PHE A 28 -13.23 24.43 12.00
CA PHE A 28 -12.52 23.28 12.58
C PHE A 28 -13.24 21.93 12.32
N ARG A 29 -14.58 21.97 12.29
CA ARG A 29 -15.44 20.84 11.91
C ARG A 29 -15.10 20.21 10.55
N HIS A 30 -14.79 21.01 9.53
CA HIS A 30 -14.48 20.51 8.18
C HIS A 30 -13.11 19.84 8.14
N GLN A 31 -12.12 20.36 8.87
CA GLN A 31 -10.82 19.69 9.02
C GLN A 31 -10.97 18.35 9.76
N CYS A 32 -11.78 18.30 10.83
CA CYS A 32 -12.10 17.03 11.50
C CYS A 32 -12.78 16.03 10.57
N VAL A 33 -13.71 16.47 9.71
CA VAL A 33 -14.37 15.57 8.74
C VAL A 33 -13.39 15.00 7.73
N VAL A 34 -12.45 15.81 7.22
CA VAL A 34 -11.42 15.33 6.29
C VAL A 34 -10.50 14.31 6.95
N ILE A 35 -10.06 14.57 8.18
CA ILE A 35 -9.22 13.64 8.95
C ILE A 35 -9.98 12.33 9.21
N LEU A 36 -11.25 12.41 9.60
CA LEU A 36 -12.09 11.25 9.86
C LEU A 36 -12.28 10.40 8.59
N LEU A 37 -12.53 11.03 7.44
CA LEU A 37 -12.64 10.35 6.15
C LEU A 37 -11.34 9.64 5.78
N LEU A 38 -10.20 10.30 5.95
CA LEU A 38 -8.89 9.70 5.67
C LEU A 38 -8.64 8.46 6.55
N LEU A 39 -9.07 8.53 7.82
CA LEU A 39 -8.94 7.45 8.80
C LEU A 39 -9.85 6.25 8.45
N VAL A 40 -11.07 6.51 7.97
CA VAL A 40 -11.99 5.47 7.50
C VAL A 40 -11.46 4.79 6.23
N VAL A 41 -10.97 5.57 5.26
CA VAL A 41 -10.35 5.00 4.05
C VAL A 41 -9.13 4.15 4.43
N TRP A 42 -8.33 4.61 5.38
CA TRP A 42 -7.18 3.85 5.89
C TRP A 42 -7.60 2.54 6.56
N LEU A 43 -8.63 2.55 7.41
CA LEU A 43 -9.15 1.37 8.09
C LEU A 43 -9.73 0.32 7.13
N ILE A 44 -10.27 0.74 5.98
CA ILE A 44 -10.79 -0.17 4.94
C ILE A 44 -9.64 -0.71 4.07
N ALA A 45 -8.67 0.14 3.74
CA ALA A 45 -7.55 -0.21 2.87
C ALA A 45 -6.48 -1.07 3.57
N ALA A 46 -6.20 -0.81 4.85
CA ALA A 46 -5.21 -1.54 5.65
C ALA A 46 -5.42 -3.07 5.68
N PRO A 47 -6.63 -3.61 5.96
CA PRO A 47 -6.87 -5.05 5.92
C PRO A 47 -6.74 -5.61 4.50
N TYR A 48 -7.07 -4.84 3.46
CA TYR A 48 -6.86 -5.23 2.07
C TYR A 48 -5.37 -5.35 1.75
N LEU A 49 -4.56 -4.40 2.22
CA LEU A 49 -3.10 -4.42 2.04
C LEU A 49 -2.46 -5.63 2.75
N VAL A 50 -2.88 -5.90 3.99
CA VAL A 50 -2.43 -7.07 4.76
C VAL A 50 -2.85 -8.38 4.08
N PHE A 51 -4.06 -8.44 3.53
CA PHE A 51 -4.53 -9.57 2.75
C PHE A 51 -3.67 -9.80 1.50
N TRP A 52 -3.40 -8.75 0.71
CA TRP A 52 -2.55 -8.86 -0.47
C TRP A 52 -1.13 -9.32 -0.14
N VAL A 53 -0.52 -8.77 0.90
CA VAL A 53 0.82 -9.18 1.34
C VAL A 53 0.85 -10.65 1.79
N ASN A 54 -0.14 -11.08 2.58
CA ASN A 54 -0.22 -12.47 3.02
C ASN A 54 -0.53 -13.43 1.87
N PHE A 55 -1.41 -13.05 0.94
CA PHE A 55 -1.70 -13.81 -0.26
C PHE A 55 -0.45 -13.95 -1.15
N PHE A 56 0.30 -12.86 -1.35
CA PHE A 56 1.54 -12.88 -2.11
C PHE A 56 2.59 -13.78 -1.46
N LYS A 57 2.73 -13.70 -0.12
CA LYS A 57 3.65 -14.55 0.65
C LYS A 57 3.29 -16.03 0.51
N GLY A 58 1.99 -16.37 0.54
CA GLY A 58 1.50 -17.72 0.30
C GLY A 58 1.77 -18.21 -1.12
N ALA A 59 1.50 -17.38 -2.13
CA ALA A 59 1.75 -17.70 -3.54
C ALA A 59 3.24 -17.93 -3.83
N LEU A 60 4.12 -17.12 -3.22
CA LEU A 60 5.58 -17.28 -3.33
C LEU A 60 6.05 -18.62 -2.76
N LEU A 61 5.54 -19.00 -1.58
CA LEU A 61 5.81 -20.29 -0.95
C LEU A 61 5.36 -21.46 -1.83
N LEU A 62 4.16 -21.36 -2.42
CA LEU A 62 3.64 -22.38 -3.33
C LEU A 62 4.52 -22.53 -4.58
N SER A 63 4.94 -21.41 -5.16
CA SER A 63 5.83 -21.39 -6.33
C SER A 63 7.18 -22.07 -6.03
N LEU A 64 7.77 -21.79 -4.87
CA LEU A 64 9.00 -22.43 -4.42
C LEU A 64 8.86 -23.95 -4.23
N LEU A 65 7.73 -24.41 -3.69
CA LEU A 65 7.45 -25.84 -3.54
C LEU A 65 7.33 -26.54 -4.89
N ILE A 66 6.61 -25.95 -5.84
CA ILE A 66 6.47 -26.49 -7.20
C ILE A 66 7.84 -26.58 -7.88
N LEU A 67 8.66 -25.54 -7.76
CA LEU A 67 10.00 -25.51 -8.32
C LEU A 67 10.90 -26.59 -7.71
N SER A 68 10.89 -26.72 -6.38
CA SER A 68 11.64 -27.74 -5.66
C SER A 68 11.23 -29.16 -6.08
N PHE A 69 9.93 -29.41 -6.22
CA PHE A 69 9.42 -30.68 -6.71
C PHE A 69 9.87 -30.97 -8.15
N HIS A 70 9.85 -29.95 -9.02
CA HIS A 70 10.31 -30.08 -10.40
C HIS A 70 11.81 -30.41 -10.48
N ILE A 71 12.63 -29.75 -9.67
CA ILE A 71 14.07 -30.00 -9.56
C ILE A 71 14.32 -31.42 -9.06
N GLY A 72 13.64 -31.84 -7.99
CA GLY A 72 13.73 -33.19 -7.44
C GLY A 72 13.37 -34.26 -8.47
N LYS A 73 12.28 -34.06 -9.22
CA LYS A 73 11.87 -34.98 -10.30
C LYS A 73 12.90 -35.04 -11.42
N LYS A 74 13.48 -33.90 -11.81
CA LYS A 74 14.53 -33.84 -12.84
C LYS A 74 15.79 -34.60 -12.40
N ILE A 75 16.21 -34.44 -11.15
CA ILE A 75 17.35 -35.16 -10.56
C ILE A 75 17.07 -36.66 -10.47
N LEU A 76 15.87 -37.06 -10.06
CA LEU A 76 15.47 -38.47 -10.00
C LEU A 76 15.52 -39.12 -11.39
N LEU A 77 15.06 -38.40 -12.42
CA LEU A 77 15.09 -38.86 -13.81
C LEU A 77 16.52 -38.94 -14.37
N SER A 78 17.41 -38.00 -14.01
CA SER A 78 18.82 -38.08 -14.43
C SER A 78 19.55 -39.26 -13.77
N LEU A 79 19.29 -39.50 -12.48
CA LEU A 79 19.85 -40.65 -11.76
C LEU A 79 19.33 -41.99 -12.30
N ARG A 80 18.03 -42.06 -12.65
CA ARG A 80 17.46 -43.27 -13.28
C ARG A 80 18.12 -43.55 -14.64
N ARG A 81 18.35 -42.52 -15.46
CA ARG A 81 19.05 -42.66 -16.75
C ARG A 81 20.48 -43.16 -16.57
N TYR A 82 21.24 -42.52 -15.69
CA TYR A 82 22.62 -42.92 -15.40
C TYR A 82 22.73 -44.37 -14.90
N ARG A 83 21.78 -44.80 -14.06
CA ARG A 83 21.72 -46.20 -13.61
C ARG A 83 21.43 -47.16 -14.76
N HIS A 84 20.49 -46.82 -15.64
CA HIS A 84 20.12 -47.68 -16.76
C HIS A 84 21.28 -47.89 -17.76
N ASP A 85 22.06 -46.86 -18.04
CA ASP A 85 23.22 -46.97 -18.93
C ASP A 85 24.36 -47.83 -18.33
N ARG A 86 24.51 -47.80 -17.00
CA ARG A 86 25.51 -48.61 -16.28
C ARG A 86 25.22 -50.12 -16.25
N TYR A 87 23.97 -50.55 -16.40
CA TYR A 87 23.60 -51.97 -16.44
C TYR A 87 23.50 -52.54 -17.87
N LYS A 88 23.71 -51.69 -18.89
CA LYS A 88 23.69 -52.08 -20.30
C LYS A 88 25.08 -52.25 -20.93
N SER A 89 26.14 -51.89 -20.19
CA SER A 89 27.55 -52.16 -20.51
C SER A 89 28.04 -53.40 -19.78
#